data_AF-A0A938H6M0-F1
#
_entry.id   AF-A0A938H6M0-F1
#
_cell.length_a   1.000
_cell.length_b   1.000
_cell.length_c   1.000
_cell.angle_alpha   90.00
_cell.angle_beta   90.00
_cell.angle_gamma   90.00
#
_symmetry.space_group_name_H-M   'P 1'
#
loop_
_entity.id
_entity.type
_entity.pdbx_description
1 polymer ?
#
loop_
_entity_poly.entity_id
_entity_poly.type
_entity_poly.pdbx_seq_one_letter_code
_entity_poly.pdbx_strand_id
1 'polypeptide(L)' 'MMDSRAAAHLLHEIGPDAHSVDGLDNMALGIGMARKGWLTAGDVLNTRGVDEVVAFAQRRRHAAR' A
#
# COMPACT_ATOMS: atom_id res chain seq x y z
N MET A 1 -10.71 8.63 24.33
CA MET A 1 -11.00 8.49 22.89
C MET A 1 -9.81 9.09 22.16
N MET A 2 -8.89 8.27 21.63
CA MET A 2 -7.65 8.77 21.04
C MET A 2 -7.98 9.58 19.78
N ASP A 3 -7.62 10.87 19.81
CA ASP A 3 -7.68 11.79 18.67
C ASP A 3 -6.67 11.30 17.61
N SER A 4 -7.16 10.90 16.43
CA SER A 4 -6.37 10.24 15.38
C SER A 4 -5.65 11.23 14.46
N ARG A 5 -5.36 12.43 14.93
CA ARG A 5 -4.70 13.46 14.12
C ARG A 5 -3.18 13.32 14.19
N ALA A 6 -2.61 13.05 13.01
CA ALA A 6 -1.20 13.20 12.66
C ALA A 6 -0.21 12.08 13.07
N ALA A 7 -0.58 10.81 12.90
CA ALA A 7 0.41 9.93 12.29
C ALA A 7 0.62 10.45 10.86
N ALA A 8 1.87 10.57 10.38
CA ALA A 8 2.09 10.83 8.96
C ALA A 8 1.26 9.80 8.18
N HIS A 9 0.25 10.24 7.41
CA HIS A 9 -0.60 9.37 6.60
C HIS A 9 0.26 8.85 5.43
N LEU A 10 1.19 7.95 5.76
CA LEU A 10 2.06 7.28 4.82
C LEU A 10 1.22 6.24 4.10
N LEU A 11 1.26 6.32 2.78
CA LEU A 11 0.61 5.34 1.93
C LEU A 11 1.46 4.07 1.91
N HIS A 12 0.83 2.91 2.19
CA HIS A 12 1.50 1.61 2.22
C HIS A 12 1.28 0.87 0.92
N GLU A 13 2.33 0.28 0.37
CA GLU A 13 2.25 -0.70 -0.71
C GLU A 13 2.38 -2.10 -0.10
N ILE A 14 1.59 -3.04 -0.61
CA ILE A 14 1.63 -4.44 -0.22
C ILE A 14 2.04 -5.25 -1.44
N GLY A 15 3.19 -5.91 -1.36
CA GLY A 15 3.75 -6.75 -2.43
C GLY A 15 4.39 -8.02 -1.85
N PRO A 16 4.18 -9.20 -2.47
CA PRO A 16 4.71 -10.47 -1.97
C PRO A 16 6.18 -10.75 -2.36
N ASP A 17 6.82 -9.86 -3.12
CA ASP A 17 8.15 -10.08 -3.73
C ASP A 17 8.23 -11.44 -4.44
N ALA A 18 7.25 -11.69 -5.29
CA ALA A 18 7.08 -13.00 -5.92
C ALA A 18 8.16 -13.26 -6.98
N HIS A 19 8.83 -14.40 -6.85
CA HIS A 19 9.82 -14.93 -7.81
C HIS A 19 9.25 -16.07 -8.68
N SER A 20 7.95 -16.35 -8.54
CA SER A 20 7.15 -17.30 -9.33
C SER A 20 5.69 -16.85 -9.32
N VAL A 21 4.86 -17.42 -10.19
CA VAL A 21 3.42 -17.14 -10.21
C VAL A 21 2.76 -17.56 -8.89
N ASP A 22 3.10 -18.73 -8.36
CA ASP A 22 2.59 -19.24 -7.08
C ASP A 22 2.93 -18.30 -5.91
N GLY A 23 4.06 -17.57 -5.99
CA GLY A 23 4.44 -16.58 -4.99
C GLY A 23 3.44 -15.44 -4.82
N LEU A 24 2.56 -15.18 -5.81
CA LEU A 24 1.53 -14.15 -5.73
C LEU A 24 0.49 -14.45 -4.64
N ASP A 25 0.28 -15.72 -4.27
CA ASP A 25 -0.66 -16.13 -3.23
C ASP A 25 -0.28 -15.58 -1.84
N ASN A 26 1.00 -15.25 -1.62
CA ASN A 26 1.47 -14.61 -0.40
C ASN A 26 0.92 -13.19 -0.18
N MET A 27 0.24 -12.60 -1.17
CA MET A 27 -0.51 -11.34 -1.01
C MET A 27 -1.49 -11.42 0.18
N ALA A 28 -2.09 -12.59 0.42
CA ALA A 28 -3.00 -12.80 1.55
C ALA A 28 -2.32 -12.56 2.91
N LEU A 29 -1.03 -12.91 3.04
CA LEU A 29 -0.24 -12.65 4.25
C LEU A 29 -0.04 -11.14 4.44
N GLY A 30 0.27 -10.41 3.37
CA GLY A 30 0.39 -8.95 3.36
C GLY A 30 -0.90 -8.26 3.83
N ILE A 31 -2.05 -8.70 3.33
CA ILE A 31 -3.37 -8.20 3.77
C ILE A 31 -3.60 -8.52 5.25
N GLY A 32 -3.24 -9.73 5.70
CA GLY A 32 -3.32 -10.12 7.12
C GLY A 32 -2.46 -9.25 8.03
N MET A 33 -1.26 -8.87 7.58
CA MET A 33 -0.40 -7.92 8.29
C MET A 33 -1.02 -6.52 8.33
N ALA A 34 -1.58 -6.04 7.21
CA ALA A 34 -2.23 -4.73 7.15
C ALA A 34 -3.39 -4.62 8.15
N ARG A 35 -4.23 -5.66 8.23
CA ARG A 35 -5.33 -5.74 9.21
C ARG A 35 -4.82 -5.74 10.65
N LYS A 36 -3.76 -6.49 10.96
CA LYS A 36 -3.12 -6.47 12.29
C LYS A 36 -2.56 -5.09 12.65
N GLY A 37 -2.09 -4.34 11.65
CA GLY A 37 -1.64 -2.95 11.79
C GLY A 37 -2.76 -1.90 11.76
N TRP A 38 -4.03 -2.32 11.72
CA TRP A 38 -5.21 -1.44 11.70
C TRP A 38 -5.26 -0.48 10.50
N LEU A 39 -4.61 -0.85 9.39
CA LEU A 39 -4.67 -0.12 8.14
C LEU A 39 -6.08 -0.25 7.54
N THR A 40 -6.62 0.89 7.08
CA THR A 40 -7.85 0.95 6.30
C THR A 40 -7.54 0.92 4.82
N ALA A 41 -8.57 0.78 3.97
CA ALA A 41 -8.37 0.84 2.52
C ALA A 41 -7.71 2.17 2.08
N GLY A 42 -8.05 3.29 2.73
CA GLY A 42 -7.45 4.61 2.44
C GLY A 42 -5.94 4.68 2.66
N ASP A 43 -5.40 3.79 3.51
CA ASP A 43 -3.98 3.75 3.86
C ASP A 43 -3.14 2.86 2.91
N VAL A 44 -3.79 2.14 1.98
CA VAL A 44 -3.15 1.12 1.12
C VAL A 44 -3.23 1.53 -0.36
N LEU A 45 -2.07 1.70 -1.01
CA LEU A 45 -1.94 2.07 -2.42
C LEU A 45 -2.66 1.08 -3.35
N ASN A 46 -2.57 -0.23 -3.07
CA ASN A 46 -3.13 -1.31 -3.89
C ASN A 46 -4.68 -1.27 -4.01
N THR A 47 -5.37 -0.47 -3.19
CA THR A 47 -6.84 -0.33 -3.24
C THR A 47 -7.31 0.75 -4.22
N ARG A 48 -6.38 1.55 -4.74
CA ARG A 48 -6.67 2.60 -5.72
C ARG A 48 -6.82 2.03 -7.12
N GLY A 49 -7.46 2.79 -8.01
CA GLY A 49 -7.53 2.46 -9.43
C GLY A 49 -6.14 2.45 -10.08
N VAL A 50 -6.00 1.67 -11.15
CA VAL A 50 -4.73 1.53 -11.90
C VAL A 50 -4.17 2.90 -12.32
N ASP A 51 -5.01 3.78 -12.87
CA ASP A 51 -4.59 5.12 -13.30
C ASP A 51 -4.08 5.98 -12.14
N GLU A 52 -4.69 5.84 -10.96
CA GLU A 52 -4.28 6.57 -9.75
C GLU A 52 -2.91 6.10 -9.24
N VAL A 53 -2.66 4.78 -9.29
CA VAL A 53 -1.37 4.17 -8.92
C VAL A 53 -0.28 4.61 -9.89
N VAL A 54 -0.54 4.59 -11.19
CA VAL A 54 0.39 5.06 -12.22
C VAL A 54 0.72 6.54 -12.00
N ALA A 55 -0.29 7.38 -11.80
CA ALA A 55 -0.09 8.80 -11.54
C ALA A 55 0.70 9.05 -10.24
N PHE A 56 0.46 8.27 -9.18
CA PHE A 56 1.24 8.32 -7.95
C PHE A 56 2.73 8.01 -8.19
N ALA A 57 3.03 6.93 -8.92
CA ALA A 57 4.39 6.53 -9.24
C ALA A 57 5.14 7.57 -10.08
N GLN A 58 4.46 8.16 -11.07
CA GLN A 58 5.01 9.24 -11.90
C GLN A 58 5.35 10.46 -11.06
N ARG A 59 4.41 10.96 -10.23
CA ARG A 59 4.66 12.10 -9.34
C ARG A 59 5.86 11.87 -8.43
N ARG A 60 5.94 10.68 -7.81
CA ARG A 60 7.05 10.32 -6.91
C ARG A 60 8.39 10.26 -7.64
N ARG A 61 8.42 9.75 -8.89
CA ARG A 61 9.62 9.72 -9.73
C ARG A 61 10.09 11.13 -10.12
N HIS A 62 9.17 12.03 -10.42
CA HIS A 62 9.51 13.42 -10.77
C HIS A 62 10.05 14.20 -9.57
N ALA A 63 9.51 13.99 -8.37
CA ALA A 63 9.98 14.64 -7.14
C ALA A 63 11.35 14.14 -6.65
N ALA A 64 11.79 12.95 -7.08
CA ALA A 64 13.07 12.36 -6.71
C ALA A 64 14.21 12.67 -7.70
N ARG A 65 13.94 13.46 -8.74
CA ARG A 65 14.93 13.98 -9.70
C ARG A 65 15.33 15.39 -9.30
#